data_AF-A0A257Q0K5-F1
#
_entry.id   AF-A0A257Q0K5-F1
#
_cell.length_a   1.000
_cell.length_b   1.000
_cell.length_c   1.000
_cell.angle_alpha   90.00
_cell.angle_beta   90.00
_cell.angle_gamma   90.00
#
_symmetry.space_group_name_H-M   'P 1'
#
loop_
_entity.id
_entity.type
_entity.pdbx_description
1 polymer ?
#
loop_
_entity_poly.entity_id
_entity_poly.type
_entity_poly.pdbx_seq_one_letter_code
_entity_poly.pdbx_strand_id
1 'polypeptide(L)'
;RRFANSSPAPFVAGIKAAREQIVARQDDERESFLRKRGFSKGETAKIIATVLEEEGHPPESVFDFVQGITALARSKPHQDARLELEGKAKHLLDRVA
;
A
#
# COMPACT_ATOMS: atom_id res chain seq x y z
N ARG A 1 24.57 -6.62 26.39
CA ARG A 1 23.73 -5.93 25.38
C ARG A 1 24.24 -6.32 23.99
N ARG A 2 23.57 -7.24 23.30
CA ARG A 2 23.93 -7.64 21.94
C ARG A 2 23.10 -6.78 21.00
N PHE A 3 23.71 -5.74 20.44
CA PHE A 3 23.09 -4.96 19.38
C PHE A 3 22.77 -5.92 18.22
N ALA A 4 21.54 -5.86 17.74
CA ALA A 4 20.98 -6.81 16.79
C ALA A 4 21.82 -6.82 15.50
N ASN A 5 22.43 -7.96 15.19
CA ASN A 5 22.87 -8.29 13.82
C ASN A 5 21.65 -8.63 12.96
N SER A 6 20.61 -7.78 12.95
CA SER A 6 19.48 -7.96 12.05
C SER A 6 19.96 -7.61 10.65
N SER A 7 20.15 -8.62 9.81
CA SER A 7 20.40 -8.40 8.38
C SER A 7 19.21 -7.64 7.77
N PRO A 8 19.43 -6.64 6.90
CA PRO A 8 18.35 -6.00 6.14
C PRO A 8 17.76 -6.92 5.07
N ALA A 9 18.37 -8.08 4.81
CA ALA A 9 17.96 -8.99 3.73
C ALA A 9 16.47 -9.39 3.76
N PRO A 10 15.86 -9.73 4.92
CA PRO A 10 14.43 -10.07 4.96
C PRO A 10 13.54 -8.88 4.58
N PHE A 11 13.89 -7.67 5.01
CA PHE A 11 13.15 -6.47 4.65
C PHE A 11 13.21 -6.20 3.14
N VAL A 12 14.42 -6.24 2.55
CA VAL A 12 14.61 -6.07 1.10
C VAL A 12 13.86 -7.15 0.32
N ALA A 13 13.88 -8.40 0.79
CA ALA A 13 13.14 -9.50 0.18
C ALA A 13 11.63 -9.25 0.22
N GLY A 14 11.09 -8.77 1.34
CA GLY A 14 9.66 -8.41 1.46
C GLY A 14 9.24 -7.30 0.50
N ILE A 15 10.06 -6.25 0.34
CA ILE A 15 9.79 -5.19 -0.65
C ILE A 15 9.80 -5.75 -2.08
N LYS A 16 10.77 -6.62 -2.40
CA LYS A 16 10.83 -7.26 -3.71
C LYS A 16 9.59 -8.13 -3.97
N ALA A 17 9.20 -8.95 -3.00
CA ALA A 17 8.00 -9.79 -3.10
C ALA A 17 6.73 -8.95 -3.28
N ALA A 18 6.60 -7.82 -2.57
CA ALA A 18 5.45 -6.91 -2.71
C ALA A 18 5.36 -6.26 -4.10
N ARG A 19 6.51 -5.96 -4.73
CA ARG A 19 6.55 -5.45 -6.12
C ARG A 19 6.19 -6.51 -7.15
N GLU A 20 6.58 -7.76 -6.92
CA GLU A 20 6.31 -8.88 -7.83
C GLU A 20 4.87 -9.41 -7.71
N GLN A 21 4.23 -9.22 -6.56
CA GLN A 21 2.88 -9.69 -6.32
C GLN A 21 1.82 -8.79 -6.96
N ILE A 22 1.46 -9.12 -8.21
CA ILE A 22 0.34 -8.50 -8.93
C ILE A 22 -0.99 -8.99 -8.36
N VAL A 23 -1.87 -8.06 -7.98
CA VAL A 23 -3.17 -8.32 -7.34
C VAL A 23 -4.35 -7.70 -8.09
N ALA A 24 -4.08 -6.83 -9.06
CA ALA A 24 -5.09 -6.28 -9.96
C ALA A 24 -4.47 -5.91 -11.31
N ARG A 25 -5.19 -6.18 -12.40
CA ARG A 25 -4.87 -5.75 -13.77
C ARG A 25 -5.98 -4.90 -14.38
N GLN A 26 -7.21 -5.08 -13.89
CA GLN A 26 -8.39 -4.38 -14.36
C GLN A 26 -8.96 -3.44 -13.30
N ASP A 27 -9.73 -2.44 -13.72
CA ASP A 27 -10.24 -1.39 -12.82
C ASP A 27 -11.16 -1.94 -11.73
N ASP A 28 -12.02 -2.90 -12.08
CA ASP A 28 -12.91 -3.58 -11.14
C ASP A 28 -12.13 -4.41 -10.10
N GLU A 29 -11.00 -5.01 -10.48
CA GLU A 29 -10.09 -5.70 -9.56
C GLU A 29 -9.42 -4.72 -8.59
N ARG A 30 -8.98 -3.54 -9.07
CA ARG A 30 -8.39 -2.48 -8.23
C ARG A 30 -9.38 -1.98 -7.19
N GLU A 31 -10.60 -1.68 -7.65
CA GLU A 31 -11.69 -1.28 -6.77
C GLU A 31 -11.98 -2.37 -5.75
N SER A 32 -12.23 -3.60 -6.21
CA SER A 32 -12.54 -4.74 -5.36
C SER A 32 -11.44 -5.03 -4.33
N PHE A 33 -10.17 -4.88 -4.71
CA PHE A 33 -9.03 -5.10 -3.83
C PHE A 33 -9.06 -4.16 -2.62
N LEU A 34 -9.31 -2.88 -2.85
CA LEU A 34 -9.39 -1.87 -1.79
C LEU A 34 -10.71 -1.98 -1.00
N ARG A 35 -11.84 -2.18 -1.66
CA ARG A 35 -13.16 -2.29 -1.00
C ARG A 35 -13.20 -3.46 0.00
N LYS A 36 -12.64 -4.62 -0.36
CA LYS A 36 -12.52 -5.79 0.54
C LYS A 36 -11.64 -5.55 1.77
N ARG A 37 -10.85 -4.46 1.77
CA ARG A 37 -9.93 -4.08 2.86
C ARG A 37 -10.43 -2.87 3.65
N GLY A 38 -11.72 -2.56 3.52
CA GLY A 38 -12.38 -1.55 4.34
C GLY A 38 -12.05 -0.11 3.92
N PHE A 39 -11.71 0.12 2.65
CA PHE A 39 -11.65 1.47 2.09
C PHE A 39 -13.03 1.88 1.58
N SER A 40 -13.42 3.13 1.84
CA SER A 40 -14.62 3.74 1.26
C SER A 40 -14.48 3.90 -0.26
N LYS A 41 -15.60 4.06 -1.00
CA LYS A 41 -15.55 4.26 -2.46
C LYS A 41 -14.72 5.50 -2.82
N GLY A 42 -14.86 6.57 -2.04
CA GLY A 42 -14.10 7.80 -2.24
C GLY A 42 -12.61 7.64 -1.96
N GLU A 43 -12.23 6.88 -0.93
CA GLU A 43 -10.82 6.56 -0.68
C GLU A 43 -10.24 5.67 -1.78
N THR A 44 -11.00 4.67 -2.23
CA THR A 44 -10.60 3.79 -3.34
C THR A 44 -10.27 4.59 -4.60
N ALA A 45 -11.17 5.48 -5.03
CA ALA A 45 -10.94 6.31 -6.21
C ALA A 45 -9.72 7.23 -6.03
N LYS A 46 -9.55 7.83 -4.84
CA LYS A 46 -8.40 8.68 -4.54
C LYS A 46 -7.08 7.92 -4.59
N ILE A 47 -7.01 6.73 -3.96
CA ILE A 47 -5.80 5.91 -3.96
C ILE A 47 -5.39 5.55 -5.39
N ILE A 48 -6.33 5.09 -6.22
CA ILE A 48 -6.05 4.72 -7.62
C ILE A 48 -5.56 5.94 -8.40
N ALA A 49 -6.22 7.08 -8.26
CA ALA A 49 -5.84 8.32 -8.94
C ALA A 49 -4.45 8.81 -8.48
N THR A 50 -4.15 8.76 -7.19
CA THR A 50 -2.84 9.16 -6.65
C THR A 50 -1.72 8.30 -7.20
N VAL A 51 -1.89 6.98 -7.29
CA VAL A 51 -0.86 6.11 -7.90
C VAL A 51 -0.68 6.44 -9.38
N LEU A 52 -1.77 6.63 -10.12
CA LEU A 52 -1.70 7.00 -11.54
C LEU A 52 -0.96 8.33 -11.75
N GLU A 53 -1.23 9.33 -10.91
CA GLU A 53 -0.60 10.65 -10.98
C GLU A 53 0.87 10.63 -10.57
N GLU A 54 1.23 9.90 -9.51
CA GLU A 54 2.60 9.88 -8.95
C GLU A 54 3.53 8.90 -9.69
N GLU A 55 3.03 7.71 -10.06
CA GLU A 55 3.85 6.61 -10.62
C GLU A 55 3.65 6.45 -12.14
N GLY A 56 2.69 7.15 -12.74
CA GLY A 56 2.43 7.14 -14.19
C GLY A 56 1.70 5.90 -14.71
N HIS A 57 1.27 5.01 -13.82
CA HIS A 57 0.47 3.83 -14.14
C HIS A 57 -0.55 3.55 -13.02
N PRO A 58 -1.69 2.90 -13.30
CA PRO A 58 -2.60 2.50 -12.24
C PRO A 58 -1.95 1.42 -11.34
N PRO A 59 -2.42 1.23 -10.11
CA PRO A 59 -1.84 0.24 -9.20
C PRO A 59 -2.10 -1.17 -9.70
N GLU A 60 -1.07 -2.02 -9.68
CA GLU A 60 -1.18 -3.42 -10.06
C GLU A 60 -0.61 -4.36 -8.99
N SER A 61 0.51 -3.98 -8.38
CA SER A 61 1.21 -4.75 -7.34
C SER A 61 0.77 -4.37 -5.94
N VAL A 62 0.99 -5.25 -4.95
CA VAL A 62 0.81 -4.89 -3.53
C VAL A 62 1.60 -3.64 -3.18
N PHE A 63 2.82 -3.49 -3.72
CA PHE A 63 3.65 -2.32 -3.50
C PHE A 63 2.97 -1.04 -4.00
N ASP A 64 2.36 -1.02 -5.19
CA ASP A 64 1.68 0.16 -5.73
C ASP A 64 0.51 0.59 -4.84
N PHE A 65 -0.28 -0.38 -4.35
CA PHE A 65 -1.37 -0.07 -3.42
C PHE A 65 -0.85 0.49 -2.09
N VAL A 66 0.26 -0.03 -1.55
CA VAL A 66 0.91 0.51 -0.35
C VAL A 66 1.36 1.96 -0.59
N GLN A 67 1.96 2.25 -1.74
CA GLN A 67 2.37 3.60 -2.13
C GLN A 67 1.17 4.55 -2.19
N GLY A 68 0.10 4.17 -2.89
CA GLY A 68 -1.11 4.98 -2.98
C GLY A 68 -1.80 5.25 -1.63
N ILE A 69 -1.86 4.24 -0.75
CA ILE A 69 -2.45 4.42 0.59
C ILE A 69 -1.59 5.36 1.43
N THR A 70 -0.26 5.21 1.40
CA THR A 70 0.65 6.07 2.17
C THR A 70 0.68 7.50 1.63
N ALA A 71 0.58 7.69 0.31
CA ALA A 71 0.43 9.00 -0.30
C ALA A 71 -0.87 9.70 0.15
N LEU A 72 -2.00 8.97 0.14
CA LEU A 72 -3.26 9.49 0.68
C LEU A 72 -3.17 9.81 2.18
N ALA A 73 -2.42 9.02 2.95
CA ALA A 73 -2.23 9.25 4.38
C ALA A 73 -1.50 10.58 4.65
N ARG A 74 -0.50 10.94 3.83
CA ARG A 74 0.24 12.22 3.95
C ARG A 74 -0.67 13.44 3.82
N SER A 75 -1.79 13.32 3.10
CA SER A 75 -2.74 14.41 2.91
C SER A 75 -3.70 14.61 4.09
N LYS A 76 -3.67 13.74 5.11
CA LYS A 76 -4.61 13.83 6.24
C LYS A 76 -4.11 14.83 7.28
N PRO A 77 -4.91 15.85 7.65
CA PRO A 77 -4.52 16.82 8.67
C PRO A 77 -4.57 16.23 10.08
N HIS A 78 -5.47 15.26 10.31
CA HIS A 78 -5.66 14.63 11.61
C HIS A 78 -4.80 13.36 11.74
N GLN A 79 -4.06 13.26 12.84
CA GLN A 79 -3.09 12.18 13.06
C GLN A 79 -3.75 10.79 13.10
N ASP A 80 -4.91 10.66 13.73
CA ASP A 80 -5.58 9.36 13.86
C ASP A 80 -5.97 8.80 12.48
N ALA A 81 -6.53 9.65 11.62
CA ALA A 81 -6.88 9.28 10.25
C ALA A 81 -5.65 8.91 9.40
N ARG A 82 -4.50 9.57 9.64
CA ARG A 82 -3.24 9.19 9.00
C ARG A 82 -2.78 7.81 9.47
N LEU A 83 -2.77 7.58 10.78
CA LEU A 83 -2.33 6.33 11.39
C LEU A 83 -3.20 5.13 10.97
N GLU A 84 -4.51 5.32 10.81
CA GLU A 84 -5.39 4.27 10.29
C GLU A 84 -4.99 3.83 8.87
N LEU A 85 -4.70 4.78 7.98
CA LEU A 85 -4.28 4.49 6.61
C LEU A 85 -2.90 3.83 6.57
N GLU A 86 -1.93 4.37 7.34
CA GLU A 86 -0.60 3.78 7.47
C GLU A 86 -0.65 2.36 8.03
N GLY A 87 -1.54 2.10 9.00
CA GLY A 87 -1.79 0.77 9.55
C GLY A 87 -2.32 -0.21 8.50
N LYS A 88 -3.27 0.22 7.65
CA LYS A 88 -3.78 -0.60 6.54
C LYS A 88 -2.67 -0.89 5.51
N ALA A 89 -1.84 0.09 5.18
CA ALA A 89 -0.71 -0.08 4.27
C ALA A 89 0.34 -1.05 4.84
N LYS A 90 0.70 -0.91 6.12
CA LYS A 90 1.59 -1.83 6.80
C LYS A 90 1.04 -3.26 6.76
N HIS A 91 -0.25 -3.43 7.06
CA HIS A 91 -0.86 -4.75 7.06
C HIS A 91 -0.88 -5.41 5.67
N LEU A 92 -0.96 -4.63 4.59
CA LEU A 92 -0.78 -5.16 3.24
C LEU A 92 0.64 -5.68 3.02
N LEU A 93 1.64 -4.90 3.43
CA LEU A 93 3.04 -5.25 3.24
C LEU A 93 3.46 -6.48 4.09
N ASP A 94 3.01 -6.54 5.34
CA ASP A 94 3.28 -7.66 6.27
C ASP A 94 2.70 -9.00 5.79
N ARG A 95 1.68 -9.01 4.93
CA ARG A 95 1.11 -10.26 4.39
C ARG A 95 1.95 -10.86 3.26
N VAL A 96 2.92 -10.12 2.76
CA VAL A 96 3.79 -10.53 1.65
C VAL A 96 5.21 -10.86 2.12
N ALA A 97 5.68 -10.21 3.19
CA ALA A 97 6.99 -10.42 3.80
C ALA A 97 6.99 -11.62 4.77
#